data_AF-T0ZFT3-F1
#
_entry.id   AF-T0ZFT3-F1
#
_cell.length_a   1.000
_cell.length_b   1.000
_cell.length_c   1.000
_cell.angle_alpha   90.00
_cell.angle_beta   90.00
_cell.angle_gamma   90.00
#
_symmetry.space_group_name_H-M   'P 1'
#
loop_
_entity.id
_entity.type
_entity.pdbx_description
1 polymer ?
#
loop_
_entity_poly.entity_id
_entity_poly.type
_entity_poly.pdbx_seq_one_letter_code
_entity_poly.pdbx_strand_id
1 'polypeptide(L)'
;MSERLPLIFLDAEEKGLYRPYFPVFVIGDDPEHRSFLVDATTGDRDLQTRAAESLSQLERRYREALTPVRIHQRRFRSRVLSAYDTTCAVCRLQRHRVLIDAAHILPDSTPGGIPSVPNALALCKLHHAAFDADLIGISPDLRVEVRRDVREEADGPMLLHGLQN
;
A
#
# COMPACT_ATOMS: atom_id res chain seq x y z
N MET A 1 5.18 32.25 -17.79
CA MET A 1 4.91 31.48 -16.55
C MET A 1 4.44 32.44 -15.44
N SER A 2 3.37 33.22 -15.66
CA SER A 2 2.99 34.34 -14.78
C SER A 2 1.95 34.00 -13.71
N GLU A 3 1.30 32.84 -13.78
CA GLU A 3 0.29 32.43 -12.79
C GLU A 3 0.67 31.06 -12.25
N ARG A 4 1.10 31.01 -10.97
CA ARG A 4 1.38 29.78 -10.23
C ARG A 4 0.06 29.04 -9.91
N LEU A 5 -0.66 28.64 -10.95
CA LEU A 5 -1.93 27.92 -10.81
C LEU A 5 -1.65 26.51 -10.26
N PRO A 6 -2.32 26.11 -9.16
CA PRO A 6 -2.16 24.78 -8.60
C PRO A 6 -2.80 23.76 -9.54
N LEU A 7 -2.06 22.69 -9.85
CA LEU A 7 -2.53 21.57 -10.64
C LEU A 7 -2.87 20.38 -9.75
N ILE A 8 -3.75 19.50 -10.27
CA ILE A 8 -3.92 18.15 -9.74
C ILE A 8 -3.10 17.22 -10.64
N PHE A 9 -2.10 16.56 -10.09
CA PHE A 9 -1.35 15.54 -10.81
C PHE A 9 -1.94 14.17 -10.50
N LEU A 10 -2.40 13.46 -11.53
CA LEU A 10 -2.96 12.13 -11.44
C LEU A 10 -1.91 11.11 -11.85
N ASP A 11 -1.26 10.48 -10.87
CA ASP A 11 -0.31 9.41 -11.14
C ASP A 11 -1.07 8.08 -11.36
N ALA A 12 -0.83 7.44 -12.50
CA ALA A 12 -1.45 6.16 -12.83
C ALA A 12 -0.71 5.04 -12.08
N GLU A 13 -1.35 4.45 -11.06
CA GLU A 13 -0.78 3.29 -10.38
C GLU A 13 -1.05 2.00 -11.18
N GLU A 14 -2.24 1.91 -11.79
CA GLU A 14 -2.67 0.84 -12.71
C GLU A 14 -3.70 1.39 -13.72
N LYS A 15 -4.06 0.59 -14.75
CA LYS A 15 -5.08 1.00 -15.73
C LYS A 15 -6.42 1.25 -15.03
N GLY A 16 -6.87 2.51 -15.05
CA GLY A 16 -8.14 2.92 -14.42
C GLY A 16 -8.03 3.24 -12.92
N LEU A 17 -6.85 3.11 -12.31
CA LEU A 17 -6.60 3.51 -10.92
C LEU A 17 -5.56 4.63 -10.87
N TYR A 18 -6.03 5.82 -10.54
CA TYR A 18 -5.22 7.03 -10.46
C TYR A 18 -5.13 7.55 -9.03
N ARG A 19 -3.95 8.05 -8.68
CA ARG A 19 -3.70 8.72 -7.41
C ARG A 19 -3.59 10.23 -7.61
N PRO A 20 -4.42 11.03 -6.93
CA PRO A 20 -4.32 12.48 -7.00
C PRO A 20 -3.25 13.04 -6.06
N TYR A 21 -2.46 13.97 -6.59
CA TYR A 21 -1.54 14.85 -5.87
C TYR A 21 -2.01 16.28 -6.04
N PHE A 22 -2.28 16.97 -4.94
CA PHE A 22 -2.72 18.36 -4.92
C PHE A 22 -2.33 19.05 -3.61
N PRO A 23 -1.91 20.33 -3.65
CA PRO A 23 -1.55 21.08 -4.85
C PRO A 23 -0.17 20.66 -5.38
N VAL A 24 0.02 20.63 -6.70
CA VAL A 24 1.36 20.61 -7.32
C VAL A 24 1.54 21.81 -8.24
N PHE A 25 2.80 22.23 -8.43
CA PHE A 25 3.14 23.38 -9.25
C PHE A 25 4.15 23.01 -10.33
N VAL A 26 4.07 23.70 -11.47
CA VAL A 26 5.09 23.61 -12.53
C VAL A 26 6.34 24.35 -12.04
N ILE A 27 7.46 23.63 -11.96
CA ILE A 27 8.77 24.16 -11.54
C ILE A 27 9.78 24.27 -12.68
N GLY A 28 9.48 23.65 -13.82
CA GLY A 28 10.29 23.75 -15.02
C GLY A 28 9.42 23.51 -16.24
N ASP A 29 9.79 24.15 -17.35
CA ASP A 29 9.13 24.00 -18.64
C ASP A 29 10.18 23.56 -19.65
N ASP A 30 9.88 22.54 -20.44
CA ASP A 30 10.70 22.05 -21.56
C ASP A 30 9.85 22.09 -22.84
N PRO A 31 9.87 23.25 -23.54
CA PRO A 31 9.09 23.44 -24.76
C PRO A 31 9.52 22.54 -25.91
N GLU A 32 10.79 22.11 -25.94
CA GLU A 32 11.35 21.29 -27.01
C GLU A 32 10.72 19.88 -26.99
N HIS A 33 10.59 19.30 -25.80
CA HIS A 33 9.96 18.00 -25.61
C HIS A 33 8.46 18.06 -25.29
N ARG A 34 7.86 19.27 -25.32
CA ARG A 34 6.46 19.53 -24.92
C ARG A 34 6.13 18.92 -23.55
N SER A 35 7.07 19.03 -22.63
CA SER A 35 6.97 18.48 -21.29
C SER A 35 7.25 19.56 -20.27
N PHE A 36 6.80 19.36 -19.04
CA PHE A 36 7.05 20.29 -17.95
C PHE A 36 7.33 19.48 -16.68
N LEU A 37 8.20 20.01 -15.86
CA LEU A 37 8.55 19.44 -14.57
C LEU A 37 7.55 19.96 -13.54
N VAL A 38 6.85 19.03 -12.89
CA VAL A 38 6.02 19.33 -11.74
C VAL A 38 6.78 18.95 -10.48
N ASP A 39 6.72 19.83 -9.49
CA ASP A 39 7.19 19.47 -8.17
C ASP A 39 6.11 18.67 -7.47
N ALA A 40 6.22 17.34 -7.58
CA ALA A 40 5.42 16.40 -6.80
C ALA A 40 6.02 16.13 -5.41
N THR A 41 7.16 16.75 -5.07
CA THR A 41 7.81 16.68 -3.76
C THR A 41 7.36 17.78 -2.80
N THR A 42 6.64 18.81 -3.26
CA THR A 42 6.04 19.89 -2.45
C THR A 42 4.83 19.48 -1.59
N GLY A 43 4.77 18.21 -1.18
CA GLY A 43 4.21 17.89 0.12
C GLY A 43 5.19 18.20 1.27
N ASP A 44 6.49 18.39 0.99
CA ASP A 44 7.53 18.25 2.02
C ASP A 44 8.17 19.55 2.56
N ARG A 45 8.46 20.62 1.79
CA ARG A 45 9.37 21.67 2.36
C ARG A 45 9.11 23.17 2.12
N ASP A 46 8.24 23.63 1.22
CA ASP A 46 8.18 25.07 0.89
C ASP A 46 6.82 25.75 1.09
N LEU A 47 5.91 25.11 1.83
CA LEU A 47 4.62 25.68 2.26
C LEU A 47 4.70 26.48 3.58
N GLN A 48 5.89 26.77 4.11
CA GLN A 48 5.99 27.32 5.46
C GLN A 48 5.79 28.84 5.59
N THR A 49 5.84 29.66 4.53
CA THR A 49 5.95 31.13 4.77
C THR A 49 4.87 32.02 4.15
N ARG A 50 4.06 31.59 3.17
CA ARG A 50 3.13 32.53 2.50
C ARG A 50 1.68 32.06 2.23
N ALA A 51 1.32 30.84 2.62
CA ALA A 51 -0.04 30.31 2.48
C ALA A 51 -0.70 29.99 3.83
N ALA A 52 -0.23 30.62 4.91
CA ALA A 52 -0.51 30.22 6.30
C ALA A 52 -1.90 30.58 6.84
N GLU A 53 -2.78 31.27 6.10
CA GLU A 53 -3.98 31.84 6.71
C GLU A 53 -5.33 31.22 6.31
N SER A 54 -5.41 30.29 5.34
CA SER A 54 -6.72 29.73 4.95
C SER A 54 -6.80 28.21 4.74
N LEU A 55 -5.70 27.47 4.79
CA LEU A 55 -5.70 26.03 4.48
C LEU A 55 -5.89 25.19 5.75
N SER A 56 -7.16 25.12 6.13
CA SER A 56 -7.74 24.45 7.30
C SER A 56 -7.44 22.94 7.40
N GLN A 57 -7.72 22.36 8.58
CA GLN A 57 -7.63 20.96 9.07
C GLN A 57 -7.56 19.79 8.06
N LEU A 58 -8.14 19.96 6.88
CA LEU A 58 -8.03 19.07 5.74
C LEU A 58 -6.56 18.84 5.34
N GLU A 59 -5.73 19.88 5.27
CA GLU A 59 -4.32 19.71 4.91
C GLU A 59 -3.52 18.89 5.91
N ARG A 60 -3.83 19.01 7.20
CA ARG A 60 -3.16 18.21 8.25
C ARG A 60 -3.46 16.72 8.05
N ARG A 61 -4.73 16.38 7.78
CA ARG A 61 -5.13 14.99 7.44
C ARG A 61 -4.45 14.50 6.16
N TYR A 62 -4.31 15.36 5.15
CA TYR A 62 -3.63 15.02 3.89
C TYR A 62 -2.12 14.83 4.09
N ARG A 63 -1.42 15.71 4.82
CA ARG A 63 0.01 15.58 5.13
C ARG A 63 0.31 14.34 5.95
N GLU A 64 -0.47 14.04 6.99
CA GLU A 64 -0.33 12.80 7.77
C GLU A 64 -0.54 11.54 6.91
N ALA A 65 -1.36 11.63 5.85
CA ALA A 65 -1.61 10.52 4.93
C ALA A 65 -0.50 10.30 3.87
N LEU A 66 0.36 11.30 3.62
CA LEU A 66 1.26 11.38 2.46
C LEU A 66 2.76 11.25 2.77
N THR A 67 3.16 10.67 3.91
CA THR A 67 4.60 10.43 4.14
C THR A 67 5.19 9.47 3.09
N PRO A 68 6.47 9.63 2.67
CA PRO A 68 7.08 8.80 1.64
C PRO A 68 6.97 7.30 1.90
N VAL A 69 7.17 6.88 3.16
CA VAL A 69 7.03 5.48 3.60
C VAL A 69 5.60 4.97 3.37
N ARG A 70 4.58 5.74 3.77
CA ARG A 70 3.17 5.37 3.58
C ARG A 70 2.77 5.36 2.10
N ILE A 71 3.38 6.20 1.26
CA ILE A 71 3.15 6.21 -0.19
C ILE A 71 3.64 4.90 -0.81
N HIS A 72 4.87 4.47 -0.50
CA HIS A 72 5.45 3.24 -1.03
C HIS A 72 4.66 2.00 -0.58
N GLN A 73 4.30 1.94 0.71
CA GLN A 73 3.47 0.85 1.25
C GLN A 73 2.07 0.80 0.60
N ARG A 74 1.45 1.95 0.31
CA ARG A 74 0.15 1.99 -0.40
C ARG A 74 0.26 1.50 -1.84
N ARG A 75 1.30 1.90 -2.57
CA ARG A 75 1.55 1.44 -3.96
C ARG A 75 1.78 -0.06 -3.99
N PHE A 76 2.66 -0.55 -3.12
CA PHE A 76 2.92 -1.97 -2.94
C PHE A 76 1.63 -2.74 -2.68
N ARG A 77 0.85 -2.30 -1.67
CA ARG A 77 -0.43 -2.92 -1.34
C ARG A 77 -1.39 -2.93 -2.52
N SER A 78 -1.50 -1.83 -3.26
CA SER A 78 -2.43 -1.75 -4.40
C SER A 78 -2.09 -2.79 -5.47
N ARG A 79 -0.82 -2.89 -5.84
CA ARG A 79 -0.31 -3.85 -6.84
C ARG A 79 -0.53 -5.30 -6.44
N VAL A 80 -0.25 -5.64 -5.17
CA VAL A 80 -0.46 -6.99 -4.65
C VAL A 80 -1.94 -7.35 -4.67
N LEU A 81 -2.81 -6.46 -4.19
CA LEU A 81 -4.25 -6.73 -4.21
C LEU A 81 -4.79 -6.89 -5.63
N SER A 82 -4.28 -6.13 -6.60
CA SER A 82 -4.66 -6.28 -8.01
C SER A 82 -4.24 -7.64 -8.57
N ALA A 83 -2.99 -8.05 -8.31
CA ALA A 83 -2.46 -9.33 -8.78
C ALA A 83 -3.22 -10.56 -8.23
N TYR A 84 -3.87 -10.43 -7.07
CA TYR A 84 -4.64 -11.49 -6.42
C TYR A 84 -6.17 -11.29 -6.56
N ASP A 85 -6.63 -10.38 -7.44
CA ASP A 85 -8.05 -10.04 -7.60
C ASP A 85 -8.77 -9.75 -6.26
N THR A 86 -8.07 -9.03 -5.37
CA THR A 86 -8.53 -8.69 -4.02
C THR A 86 -9.03 -9.91 -3.22
N THR A 87 -8.39 -11.06 -3.42
CA THR A 87 -8.76 -12.33 -2.79
C THR A 87 -7.65 -12.81 -1.86
N CYS A 88 -8.02 -13.25 -0.66
CA CYS A 88 -7.07 -13.88 0.25
C CYS A 88 -6.51 -15.16 -0.36
N ALA A 89 -5.18 -15.27 -0.44
CA ALA A 89 -4.48 -16.43 -1.00
C ALA A 89 -4.76 -17.73 -0.22
N VAL A 90 -5.08 -17.64 1.08
CA VAL A 90 -5.34 -18.79 1.96
C VAL A 90 -6.83 -19.16 1.95
N CYS A 91 -7.69 -18.34 2.56
CA CYS A 91 -9.12 -18.70 2.74
C CYS A 91 -10.04 -18.25 1.61
N ARG A 92 -9.52 -17.65 0.54
CA ARG A 92 -10.31 -17.13 -0.60
C ARG A 92 -11.36 -16.08 -0.22
N LEU A 93 -11.24 -15.45 0.96
CA LEU A 93 -12.08 -14.30 1.31
C LEU A 93 -11.94 -13.24 0.22
N GLN A 94 -13.07 -12.87 -0.36
CA GLN A 94 -13.20 -11.96 -1.50
C GLN A 94 -14.30 -10.93 -1.24
N ARG A 95 -14.46 -9.93 -2.12
CA ARG A 95 -15.47 -8.84 -2.08
C ARG A 95 -15.24 -7.71 -1.08
N HIS A 96 -14.51 -7.92 0.01
CA HIS A 96 -14.25 -6.88 1.02
C HIS A 96 -12.79 -6.45 1.04
N ARG A 97 -12.41 -5.55 0.13
CA ARG A 97 -11.03 -5.01 0.01
C ARG A 97 -10.43 -4.49 1.32
N VAL A 98 -11.26 -4.00 2.23
CA VAL A 98 -10.84 -3.49 3.55
C VAL A 98 -10.29 -4.59 4.47
N LEU A 99 -10.70 -5.84 4.26
CA LEU A 99 -10.27 -6.99 5.05
C LEU A 99 -9.02 -7.65 4.50
N ILE A 100 -8.51 -7.21 3.34
CA ILE A 100 -7.35 -7.79 2.65
C ILE A 100 -6.17 -6.82 2.73
N ASP A 101 -5.02 -7.35 3.12
CA ASP A 101 -3.73 -6.67 3.16
C ASP A 101 -2.74 -7.32 2.19
N ALA A 102 -1.61 -6.64 2.00
CA ALA A 102 -0.43 -7.19 1.35
C ALA A 102 0.60 -7.52 2.43
N ALA A 103 0.88 -8.82 2.59
CA ALA A 103 1.93 -9.33 3.46
C ALA A 103 3.21 -9.54 2.65
N HIS A 104 4.37 -9.21 3.22
CA HIS A 104 5.66 -9.55 2.62
C HIS A 104 6.00 -11.01 2.92
N ILE A 105 6.59 -11.72 1.95
CA ILE A 105 7.14 -13.06 2.19
C ILE A 105 8.47 -12.94 2.92
N LEU A 106 9.42 -12.17 2.35
CA LEU A 106 10.63 -11.72 3.03
C LEU A 106 10.38 -10.31 3.59
N PRO A 107 10.54 -10.09 4.91
CA PRO A 107 10.31 -8.79 5.53
C PRO A 107 11.14 -7.69 4.87
N ASP A 108 10.59 -6.48 4.78
CA ASP A 108 11.24 -5.31 4.16
C ASP A 108 12.56 -4.91 4.83
N SER A 109 12.75 -5.30 6.09
CA SER A 109 13.98 -5.13 6.86
C SER A 109 15.12 -6.08 6.46
N THR A 110 14.83 -7.12 5.67
CA THR A 110 15.81 -8.15 5.29
C THR A 110 16.43 -7.91 3.91
N PRO A 111 17.68 -8.34 3.67
CA PRO A 111 18.25 -8.34 2.33
C PRO A 111 17.37 -9.16 1.37
N GLY A 112 16.84 -8.51 0.33
CA GLY A 112 15.92 -9.14 -0.62
C GLY A 112 14.43 -8.95 -0.31
N GLY A 113 14.07 -8.28 0.80
CA GLY A 113 12.72 -7.87 1.17
C GLY A 113 12.12 -6.77 0.29
N ILE A 114 12.32 -6.86 -1.02
CA ILE A 114 11.89 -5.83 -1.97
C ILE A 114 10.35 -5.83 -2.00
N PRO A 115 9.69 -4.65 -1.86
CA PRO A 115 8.24 -4.53 -1.89
C PRO A 115 7.72 -4.71 -3.32
N SER A 116 7.63 -5.98 -3.74
CA SER A 116 7.26 -6.41 -5.09
C SER A 116 6.23 -7.54 -5.05
N VAL A 117 5.41 -7.66 -6.08
CA VAL A 117 4.35 -8.69 -6.16
C VAL A 117 4.90 -10.12 -5.97
N PRO A 118 6.07 -10.52 -6.52
CA PRO A 118 6.63 -11.85 -6.30
C PRO A 118 7.06 -12.13 -4.85
N ASN A 119 7.33 -11.09 -4.06
CA ASN A 119 7.69 -11.17 -2.64
C ASN A 119 6.46 -10.90 -1.74
N ALA A 120 5.25 -11.14 -2.23
CA ALA A 120 4.04 -10.72 -1.51
C ALA A 120 2.85 -11.67 -1.68
N LEU A 121 2.01 -11.68 -0.65
CA LEU A 121 0.75 -12.41 -0.59
C LEU A 121 -0.39 -11.45 -0.27
N ALA A 122 -1.52 -11.59 -0.96
CA ALA A 122 -2.75 -10.94 -0.51
C ALA A 122 -3.40 -11.80 0.58
N LEU A 123 -3.44 -11.33 1.81
CA LEU A 123 -3.95 -12.08 2.97
C LEU A 123 -5.08 -11.32 3.67
N CYS A 124 -6.07 -12.02 4.19
CA CYS A 124 -7.03 -11.36 5.08
C CYS A 124 -6.36 -11.01 6.42
N LYS A 125 -6.97 -10.12 7.21
CA LYS A 125 -6.41 -9.67 8.50
C LYS A 125 -5.95 -10.80 9.42
N LEU A 126 -6.70 -11.89 9.48
CA LEU A 126 -6.36 -13.05 10.30
C LEU A 126 -5.11 -13.78 9.75
N HIS A 127 -5.13 -14.15 8.48
CA HIS A 127 -4.01 -14.87 7.85
C HIS A 127 -2.74 -14.02 7.77
N HIS A 128 -2.86 -12.71 7.61
CA HIS A 128 -1.72 -11.79 7.63
C HIS A 128 -1.03 -11.84 9.00
N ALA A 129 -1.79 -11.65 10.09
CA ALA A 129 -1.25 -11.71 11.44
C ALA A 129 -0.68 -13.10 11.77
N ALA A 130 -1.33 -14.18 11.32
CA ALA A 130 -0.84 -15.54 11.55
C ALA A 130 0.45 -15.84 10.77
N PHE A 131 0.58 -15.34 9.54
CA PHE A 131 1.78 -15.51 8.73
C PHE A 131 2.97 -14.75 9.30
N ASP A 132 2.77 -13.47 9.65
CA ASP A 132 3.81 -12.62 10.26
C ASP A 132 4.30 -13.14 11.63
N ALA A 133 3.45 -13.91 12.32
CA ALA A 133 3.76 -14.53 13.62
C ALA A 133 4.28 -15.97 13.51
N ASP A 134 4.62 -16.44 12.31
CA ASP A 134 5.08 -17.81 12.03
C ASP A 134 4.12 -18.91 12.56
N LEU A 135 2.81 -18.60 12.64
CA LEU A 135 1.77 -19.58 13.00
C LEU A 135 1.35 -20.41 11.79
N ILE A 136 1.46 -19.82 10.61
CA ILE A 136 1.26 -20.48 9.32
C ILE A 136 2.41 -20.15 8.37
N GLY A 137 2.71 -21.06 7.45
CA GLY A 137 3.67 -20.86 6.37
C GLY A 137 3.14 -21.41 5.04
N ILE A 138 3.87 -21.13 3.97
CA ILE A 138 3.58 -21.69 2.64
C ILE A 138 4.81 -22.44 2.17
N SER A 139 4.64 -23.73 1.85
CA SER A 139 5.72 -24.55 1.32
C SER A 139 6.01 -24.23 -0.16
N PRO A 140 7.17 -24.62 -0.70
CA PRO A 140 7.47 -24.47 -2.13
C PRO A 140 6.46 -25.15 -3.06
N ASP A 141 5.76 -26.18 -2.58
CA ASP A 141 4.68 -26.88 -3.30
C ASP A 141 3.33 -26.16 -3.18
N LEU A 142 3.33 -24.90 -2.71
CA LEU A 142 2.16 -24.03 -2.55
C LEU A 142 1.12 -24.60 -1.58
N ARG A 143 1.56 -25.31 -0.54
CA ARG A 143 0.69 -25.80 0.54
C ARG A 143 0.80 -24.90 1.75
N VAL A 144 -0.35 -24.59 2.36
CA VAL A 144 -0.41 -23.90 3.64
C VAL A 144 -0.09 -24.91 4.73
N GLU A 145 0.93 -24.60 5.52
CA GLU A 145 1.34 -25.39 6.67
C GLU A 145 0.99 -24.62 7.94
N VAL A 146 0.34 -25.28 8.88
CA VAL A 146 -0.01 -24.72 10.20
C VAL A 146 0.98 -25.26 11.21
N ARG A 147 1.54 -24.37 12.05
CA ARG A 147 2.47 -24.76 13.10
C ARG A 147 1.82 -25.81 14.01
N ARG A 148 2.60 -26.81 14.41
CA ARG A 148 2.06 -28.04 15.02
C ARG A 148 1.27 -27.79 16.31
N ASP A 149 1.78 -26.93 17.19
CA ASP A 149 1.11 -26.50 18.42
C ASP A 149 -0.24 -25.83 18.13
N VAL A 150 -0.27 -24.92 17.15
CA VAL A 150 -1.49 -24.23 16.70
C VAL A 150 -2.49 -25.22 16.09
N ARG A 151 -2.02 -26.25 15.40
CA ARG A 151 -2.89 -27.30 14.80
C ARG A 151 -3.51 -28.21 15.86
N GLU A 152 -2.80 -28.48 16.95
CA GLU A 152 -3.24 -29.38 18.03
C GLU A 152 -4.04 -28.63 19.12
N GLU A 153 -4.03 -27.30 19.11
CA GLU A 153 -4.74 -26.45 20.07
C GLU A 153 -6.27 -26.50 19.90
N ALA A 154 -6.98 -26.65 21.02
CA ALA A 154 -8.43 -26.55 21.06
C ALA A 154 -8.85 -25.16 21.56
N ASP A 155 -9.34 -24.32 20.65
CA ASP A 155 -9.86 -22.97 20.92
C ASP A 155 -11.19 -22.75 20.17
N GLY A 156 -11.66 -21.50 20.11
CA GLY A 156 -12.90 -21.11 19.47
C GLY A 156 -12.95 -21.34 17.95
N PRO A 157 -14.13 -21.13 17.34
CA PRO A 157 -14.39 -21.44 15.94
C PRO A 157 -13.49 -20.68 14.95
N MET A 158 -12.93 -19.53 15.37
CA MET A 158 -12.01 -18.76 14.55
C MET A 158 -10.65 -19.43 14.40
N LEU A 159 -10.15 -20.14 15.41
CA LEU A 159 -8.92 -20.91 15.26
C LEU A 159 -9.18 -22.13 14.37
N LEU A 160 -10.23 -22.88 14.69
CA LEU A 160 -10.62 -24.09 13.96
C LEU A 160 -10.85 -23.82 12.47
N HIS A 161 -11.77 -22.90 12.16
CA HIS A 161 -12.16 -22.68 10.77
C HIS A 161 -11.31 -21.65 10.04
N GLY A 162 -10.66 -20.76 10.79
CA GLY A 162 -9.88 -19.66 10.25
C GLY A 162 -8.41 -19.99 10.05
N LEU A 163 -7.84 -21.00 10.73
CA LEU A 163 -6.43 -21.37 10.59
C LEU A 163 -6.17 -22.88 10.46
N GLN A 164 -6.96 -23.75 11.12
CA GLN A 164 -6.69 -25.19 11.19
C GLN A 164 -7.29 -26.03 10.03
N ASN A 165 -8.11 -25.42 9.18
CA ASN A 165 -8.84 -26.07 8.07
C ASN A 165 -7.95 -26.50 6.89
#